data_AF-A0AAF0LE69-F1
#
_entry.id   AF-A0AAF0LE69-F1
#
_cell.length_a   1.000
_cell.length_b   1.000
_cell.length_c   1.000
_cell.angle_alpha   90.00
_cell.angle_beta   90.00
_cell.angle_gamma   90.00
#
_symmetry.space_group_name_H-M   'P 1'
#
loop_
_entity.id
_entity.type
_entity.pdbx_description
1 polymer ?
#
loop_
_entity_poly.entity_id
_entity_poly.type
_entity_poly.pdbx_seq_one_letter_code
_entity_poly.pdbx_strand_id
1 'polypeptide(L)' 'MTTTDERVTTRTTDTWVAIGPAGAVGSIHRTEAGFRVALYGREDRHASYPTLESAKRAVHAALGPLAERPEFRAH' A
#
# COMPACT_ATOMS: atom_id res chain seq x y z
N MET A 1 -34.37 -16.79 -2.72
CA MET A 1 -33.13 -17.05 -3.49
C MET A 1 -32.08 -16.07 -2.98
N THR A 2 -31.34 -16.45 -1.94
CA THR A 2 -30.32 -15.60 -1.32
C THR A 2 -29.01 -15.82 -2.07
N THR A 3 -28.71 -14.96 -3.04
CA THR A 3 -27.37 -14.90 -3.63
C THR A 3 -26.47 -14.24 -2.60
N THR A 4 -25.68 -15.06 -1.91
CA THR A 4 -24.54 -14.61 -1.12
C THR A 4 -23.56 -13.93 -2.06
N ASP A 5 -23.61 -12.60 -2.11
CA ASP A 5 -22.52 -11.78 -2.63
C ASP A 5 -21.41 -11.83 -1.57
N GLU A 6 -20.54 -12.83 -1.70
CA GLU A 6 -19.26 -12.89 -0.99
C GLU A 6 -18.35 -11.76 -1.50
N ARG A 7 -18.72 -10.51 -1.23
CA ARG A 7 -17.72 -9.46 -1.24
C ARG A 7 -16.75 -9.84 -0.13
N VAL A 8 -15.60 -10.36 -0.53
CA VAL A 8 -14.38 -10.32 0.25
C VAL A 8 -14.13 -8.83 0.52
N THR A 9 -14.80 -8.34 1.54
CA THR A 9 -14.58 -7.03 2.12
C THR A 9 -13.31 -7.21 2.91
N THR A 10 -12.17 -7.09 2.24
CA THR A 10 -10.92 -6.83 2.95
C THR A 10 -11.17 -5.61 3.80
N ARG A 11 -11.43 -5.83 5.10
CA ARG A 11 -11.57 -4.78 6.10
C ARG A 11 -10.19 -4.16 6.22
N THR A 12 -9.87 -3.22 5.35
CA THR A 12 -8.64 -2.43 5.41
C THR A 12 -8.71 -1.65 6.71
N THR A 13 -8.10 -2.19 7.76
CA THR A 13 -8.27 -1.67 9.13
C THR A 13 -7.45 -0.41 9.33
N ASP A 14 -6.39 -0.25 8.54
CA ASP A 14 -5.53 0.93 8.50
C ASP A 14 -4.98 1.10 7.08
N THR A 15 -5.01 2.32 6.57
CA THR A 15 -4.40 2.67 5.27
C THR A 15 -3.34 3.74 5.49
N TRP A 16 -2.19 3.62 4.84
CA TRP A 16 -1.16 4.66 4.80
C TRP A 16 -0.95 5.12 3.36
N VAL A 17 -1.06 6.41 3.11
CA VAL A 17 -0.73 7.00 1.81
C VAL A 17 0.73 7.44 1.83
N ALA A 18 1.50 6.99 0.85
CA ALA A 18 2.85 7.46 0.62
C ALA A 18 2.81 8.72 -0.24
N ILE A 19 3.25 9.85 0.33
CA ILE A 19 3.31 11.15 -0.33
C ILE A 19 4.77 11.46 -0.62
N GLY A 20 5.10 11.56 -1.91
CA GLY A 20 6.38 12.04 -2.40
C GLY A 20 6.33 13.53 -2.77
N PRO A 21 7.45 14.10 -3.24
CA PRO A 21 7.54 15.52 -3.56
C PRO A 21 6.58 15.97 -4.66
N ALA A 22 6.19 15.06 -5.57
CA ALA A 22 5.23 15.31 -6.65
C ALA A 22 3.78 14.97 -6.28
N GLY A 23 3.50 14.46 -5.08
CA GLY A 23 2.17 14.02 -4.65
C GLY A 23 2.12 12.56 -4.19
N ALA A 24 0.92 11.98 -4.14
CA ALA A 24 0.73 10.59 -3.71
C ALA A 24 1.38 9.62 -4.70
N VAL A 25 2.40 8.88 -4.23
CA VAL A 25 3.16 7.92 -5.03
C VAL A 25 2.72 6.47 -4.79
N GLY A 26 1.97 6.23 -3.72
CA GLY A 26 1.40 4.92 -3.43
C GLY A 26 0.56 4.90 -2.16
N SER A 27 0.05 3.72 -1.84
CA SER A 27 -0.70 3.43 -0.62
C SER A 27 -0.32 2.06 -0.07
N ILE A 28 -0.40 1.92 1.24
CA ILE A 28 -0.18 0.69 2.00
C ILE A 28 -1.49 0.39 2.70
N HIS A 29 -2.04 -0.79 2.44
CA HIS A 29 -3.27 -1.27 3.02
C HIS A 29 -2.95 -2.35 4.04
N ARG A 30 -3.43 -2.19 5.27
CA ARG A 30 -3.37 -3.29 6.24
C ARG A 30 -4.38 -4.36 5.85
N THR A 31 -3.92 -5.60 5.85
CA THR A 31 -4.70 -6.80 5.60
C THR A 31 -4.55 -7.76 6.77
N GLU A 32 -5.42 -8.76 6.85
CA GLU A 32 -5.37 -9.79 7.90
C GLU A 32 -4.07 -10.61 7.85
N ALA A 33 -3.46 -10.71 6.67
CA ALA A 33 -2.21 -11.44 6.43
C ALA A 33 -0.95 -10.56 6.50
N GLY A 34 -1.07 -9.23 6.64
CA GLY A 34 0.07 -8.30 6.62
C GLY A 34 -0.24 -6.96 5.96
N PHE A 35 0.71 -6.43 5.19
CA PHE A 35 0.64 -5.09 4.58
C PHE A 35 0.76 -5.19 3.06
N ARG A 36 -0.28 -4.77 2.34
CA ARG A 36 -0.29 -4.74 0.88
C ARG A 36 0.12 -3.36 0.39
N VAL A 37 1.16 -3.30 -0.42
CA VAL A 37 1.59 -2.06 -1.09
C VAL A 37 0.95 -1.96 -2.47
N ALA A 38 0.43 -0.79 -2.80
CA ALA A 38 -0.06 -0.41 -4.13
C ALA A 38 0.63 0.89 -4.55
N LEU A 39 1.38 0.87 -5.65
CA LEU A 39 2.11 2.03 -6.16
C LEU A 39 1.39 2.60 -7.38
N TYR A 40 1.33 3.93 -7.45
CA TYR A 40 0.71 4.61 -8.58
C TYR A 40 1.58 4.44 -9.83
N GLY A 41 1.00 3.99 -10.95
CA GLY A 41 1.73 3.66 -12.18
C GLY A 41 2.42 2.29 -12.19
N ARG A 42 2.27 1.48 -11.13
CA ARG A 42 2.71 0.08 -11.06
C ARG A 42 1.63 -0.78 -10.42
N GLU A 43 0.43 -0.70 -10.99
CA GLU A 43 -0.75 -1.41 -10.51
C GLU A 43 -0.57 -2.94 -10.60
N ASP A 44 0.16 -3.44 -11.59
CA ASP A 44 0.50 -4.87 -11.68
C ASP A 44 1.45 -5.37 -10.58
N ARG A 45 2.11 -4.47 -9.85
CA ARG A 45 3.09 -4.81 -8.80
C ARG A 45 2.53 -4.55 -7.41
N HIS A 46 1.51 -5.33 -7.04
CA HIS A 46 1.11 -5.46 -5.65
C HIS A 46 2.07 -6.40 -4.92
N ALA A 47 2.74 -5.89 -3.90
CA ALA A 47 3.59 -6.70 -3.04
C ALA A 47 3.03 -6.69 -1.62
N SER A 48 2.89 -7.88 -1.06
CA SER A 48 2.47 -8.10 0.32
C SER A 48 3.69 -8.28 1.21
N TYR A 49 3.72 -7.58 2.33
CA TYR A 49 4.82 -7.59 3.28
C TYR A 49 4.32 -7.98 4.66
N PRO A 50 5.11 -8.75 5.43
CA PRO A 50 4.72 -9.15 6.78
C PRO A 50 4.72 -7.96 7.75
N THR A 51 5.49 -6.90 7.48
CA THR A 51 5.64 -5.74 8.36
C THR A 51 5.52 -4.41 7.62
N LEU A 52 5.00 -3.40 8.32
CA LEU A 52 4.85 -2.04 7.80
C LEU A 52 6.20 -1.44 7.37
N GLU A 53 7.27 -1.68 8.13
CA GLU A 53 8.61 -1.16 7.80
C GLU A 53 9.15 -1.75 6.48
N SER A 54 8.89 -3.04 6.22
CA SER A 54 9.26 -3.66 4.94
C SER A 54 8.44 -3.06 3.79
N ALA A 55 7.15 -2.83 4.02
CA ALA A 55 6.28 -2.15 3.05
C ALA A 55 6.77 -0.74 2.74
N LYS A 56 7.13 0.07 3.75
CA LYS A 56 7.68 1.42 3.57
C LYS A 56 9.00 1.42 2.80
N ARG A 57 9.92 0.50 3.14
CA ARG A 57 11.20 0.33 2.42
C ARG A 57 10.98 -0.06 0.96
N ALA A 58 10.01 -0.94 0.70
CA ALA A 58 9.68 -1.35 -0.65
C ALA A 58 9.10 -0.20 -1.48
N VAL A 59 8.21 0.62 -0.90
CA VAL A 59 7.73 1.85 -1.52
C VAL A 59 8.91 2.74 -1.89
N HIS A 60 9.78 3.05 -0.92
CA HIS A 60 10.96 3.88 -1.14
C HIS A 60 11.89 3.31 -2.24
N ALA A 61 12.20 2.02 -2.19
CA ALA A 61 13.03 1.36 -3.20
C ALA A 61 12.39 1.39 -4.60
N ALA A 62 11.06 1.33 -4.68
CA ALA A 62 10.35 1.39 -5.95
C ALA A 62 10.31 2.79 -6.57
N LEU A 63 10.44 3.85 -5.77
CA LEU A 63 10.56 5.24 -6.27
C LEU A 63 11.94 5.49 -6.92
N GLY A 64 12.93 4.68 -6.57
CA GLY A 64 14.27 4.76 -7.13
C GLY A 64 15.28 5.40 -6.18
N PRO A 65 16.59 5.25 -6.46
CA PRO A 65 17.67 5.60 -5.54
C PRO A 65 17.84 7.11 -5.29
N LEU A 66 17.21 7.96 -6.11
CA LEU A 66 17.24 9.42 -5.99
C LEU A 66 15.93 10.00 -5.45
N ALA A 67 14.93 9.16 -5.20
CA ALA A 67 13.68 9.62 -4.64
C ALA A 67 13.85 9.91 -3.15
N GLU A 68 13.35 11.07 -2.73
CA GLU A 68 13.26 11.37 -1.31
C GLU A 68 12.36 10.37 -0.58
N ARG A 69 12.62 10.17 0.71
CA ARG A 69 11.85 9.24 1.52
C ARG A 69 10.41 9.77 1.62
N PRO A 70 9.42 9.04 1.08
CA PRO A 70 8.05 9.51 1.08
C PRO A 70 7.52 9.57 2.51
N GLU A 71 6.66 10.54 2.76
CA GLU A 71 5.94 10.64 4.01
C GLU A 71 4.76 9.68 3.98
N PHE A 72 4.63 8.86 5.02
CA PHE A 72 3.53 7.90 5.14
C PHE A 72 2.47 8.48 6.07
N ARG A 73 1.34 8.89 5.50
CA ARG A 73 0.23 9.45 6.26
C ARG A 73 -0.87 8.42 6.43
N ALA A 74 -1.20 8.09 7.68
CA ALA A 74 -2.36 7.24 7.96
C ALA A 74 -3.65 7.98 7.58
N HIS A 75 -4.56 7.29 6.90
CA HIS A 75 -5.88 7.79 6.49
C HIS A 75 -6.98 6.92 7.08
#